data_AF-A0AAX6E7K4-F1
#
_entry.id   AF-A0AAX6E7K4-F1
#
_cell.length_a   1.000
_cell.length_b   1.000
_cell.length_c   1.000
_cell.angle_alpha   90.00
_cell.angle_beta   90.00
_cell.angle_gamma   90.00
#
_symmetry.space_group_name_H-M   'P 1'
#
loop_
_entity.id
_entity.type
_entity.pdbx_description
1 polymer ?
#
loop_
_entity_poly.entity_id
_entity_poly.type
_entity_poly.pdbx_seq_one_letter_code
_entity_poly.pdbx_strand_id
1 'polypeptide(L)'
;MATPVVELRILFFFFFLNVLSRVSEGSQTPSPSSPPVVSRIAFGSCSNQSSPQPIWDAIVDFDPQVFIWLGDNIYGDKRRPWRVFGKERTLGPWKNAPRFYPSDEHHMEDNYAAAKANPGYSRLRNKAKVIGTWDDHDYGLNDAGKEFNGKNTSQRLLLDFLDEPEDSPRRKQAGVYTSYIFGSNQKQIKVILLDTRYHRDPLSSDGTILGETQWEWLQNELYGPESQITIIASSIQVISNLSATTGPLFYMESWGRFPKERDRLYKLIADSKRDGVLFISGDVHFGEITRNDCANKYALYDITSSGLTQAVEKAVPPLLAFLVRFAVRLTPTTMRVYSPKCRYSTCTYGRQNFGAIEIDWDAVPQRVKIEVRDVHGDPAIGVNLLLSELQQRNVNKIYRREEAYRQHCTLEIDLPWVHRYCLALLFGGAIAATVVALGILIKTITSFSKRFIRKYKVD
;
A
#
# COMPACT_ATOMS: atom_id res chain seq x y z
N MET A 1 -32.35 89.56 44.42
CA MET A 1 -32.49 89.39 45.89
C MET A 1 -32.89 87.96 46.16
N ALA A 2 -32.16 87.33 47.08
CA ALA A 2 -32.47 86.10 47.81
C ALA A 2 -32.68 84.79 47.02
N THR A 3 -31.65 83.94 47.06
CA THR A 3 -31.80 82.53 47.47
C THR A 3 -31.96 82.49 49.01
N PRO A 4 -32.45 81.40 49.66
CA PRO A 4 -31.62 80.20 49.90
C PRO A 4 -32.35 78.82 49.86
N VAL A 5 -31.74 77.73 49.34
CA VAL A 5 -30.94 76.63 50.01
C VAL A 5 -31.90 75.59 50.65
N VAL A 6 -31.84 74.25 50.46
CA VAL A 6 -30.78 73.26 50.79
C VAL A 6 -31.18 71.86 50.28
N GLU A 7 -30.31 71.25 49.45
CA GLU A 7 -29.74 69.88 49.49
C GLU A 7 -30.65 68.60 49.64
N LEU A 8 -30.28 67.38 49.20
CA LEU A 8 -28.96 66.74 49.19
C LEU A 8 -28.99 65.39 48.40
N ARG A 9 -28.10 65.27 47.39
CA ARG A 9 -27.24 64.10 47.04
C ARG A 9 -27.90 62.82 46.44
N ILE A 10 -27.28 62.05 45.53
CA ILE A 10 -25.88 61.80 45.15
C ILE A 10 -25.85 61.06 43.76
N LEU A 11 -24.93 61.47 42.87
CA LEU A 11 -24.23 60.77 41.76
C LEU A 11 -25.04 59.93 40.72
N PHE A 12 -24.83 59.97 39.40
CA PHE A 12 -23.62 60.21 38.60
C PHE A 12 -24.03 60.78 37.22
N PHE A 13 -23.61 62.01 36.95
CA PHE A 13 -23.59 62.63 35.62
C PHE A 13 -22.22 62.30 35.02
N PHE A 14 -22.15 61.63 33.86
CA PHE A 14 -21.08 61.67 32.85
C PHE A 14 -21.27 60.45 31.93
N PHE A 15 -21.85 60.65 30.74
CA PHE A 15 -21.42 60.04 29.46
C PHE A 15 -22.45 60.39 28.37
N PHE A 16 -22.44 61.65 27.93
CA PHE A 16 -23.13 62.07 26.69
C PHE A 16 -22.18 62.95 25.91
N LEU A 17 -21.23 62.31 25.21
CA LEU A 17 -20.56 62.76 23.98
C LEU A 17 -19.43 61.75 23.68
N ASN A 18 -19.75 60.66 22.97
CA ASN A 18 -18.82 59.85 22.17
C ASN A 18 -19.56 58.63 21.58
N VAL A 19 -20.20 58.80 20.42
CA VAL A 19 -20.30 57.69 19.44
C VAL A 19 -20.13 58.31 18.06
N LEU A 20 -18.84 58.50 17.73
CA LEU A 20 -18.33 58.63 16.38
C LEU A 20 -18.76 57.45 15.53
N SER A 21 -19.04 57.75 14.25
CA SER A 21 -18.60 56.99 13.08
C SER A 21 -18.35 55.50 13.33
N ARG A 22 -19.37 54.65 13.15
CA ARG A 22 -19.15 53.22 12.95
C ARG A 22 -18.44 53.03 11.61
N VAL A 23 -17.12 52.98 11.69
CA VAL A 23 -16.23 52.39 10.70
C VAL A 23 -16.79 51.01 10.35
N SER A 24 -16.89 50.76 9.05
CA SER A 24 -17.04 49.44 8.46
C SER A 24 -15.91 48.55 8.95
N GLU A 25 -16.13 47.78 10.02
CA GLU A 25 -15.34 46.59 10.28
C GLU A 25 -15.69 45.59 9.18
N GLY A 26 -14.85 45.58 8.14
CA GLY A 26 -14.83 44.51 7.17
C GLY A 26 -14.71 43.20 7.93
N SER A 27 -15.71 42.32 7.74
CA SER A 27 -15.57 40.91 8.01
C SER A 27 -14.34 40.41 7.28
N GLN A 28 -13.21 40.34 7.97
CA GLN A 28 -12.07 39.56 7.51
C GLN A 28 -12.57 38.12 7.44
N THR A 29 -12.93 37.68 6.24
CA THR A 29 -12.87 36.26 5.88
C THR A 29 -11.56 35.72 6.44
N PRO A 30 -11.57 34.64 7.24
CA PRO A 30 -10.33 34.06 7.72
C PRO A 30 -9.47 33.79 6.49
N SER A 31 -8.26 34.38 6.49
CA SER A 31 -7.19 33.95 5.59
C SER A 31 -7.19 32.41 5.60
N PRO A 32 -7.13 31.74 4.43
CA PRO A 32 -7.08 30.28 4.41
C PRO A 32 -5.91 29.86 5.28
N SER A 33 -6.21 29.27 6.44
CA SER A 33 -5.19 28.78 7.37
C SER A 33 -4.29 27.85 6.57
N SER A 34 -2.99 28.17 6.53
CA SER A 34 -2.00 27.34 5.83
C SER A 34 -2.22 25.86 6.21
N PRO A 35 -2.19 24.92 5.24
CA PRO A 35 -2.44 23.52 5.53
C PRO A 35 -1.52 23.04 6.66
N PRO A 36 -2.02 22.22 7.60
CA PRO A 36 -1.22 21.76 8.72
C PRO A 36 0.02 21.02 8.22
N VAL A 37 1.17 21.29 8.85
CA VAL A 37 2.42 20.58 8.56
C VAL A 37 2.27 19.13 9.01
N VAL A 38 2.47 18.20 8.08
CA VAL A 38 2.40 16.76 8.35
C VAL A 38 3.79 16.22 8.62
N SER A 39 3.94 15.47 9.72
CA SER A 39 5.15 14.75 10.11
C SER A 39 4.90 13.26 10.33
N ARG A 40 3.65 12.83 10.53
CA ARG A 40 3.29 11.42 10.73
C ARG A 40 2.22 10.95 9.75
N ILE A 41 2.57 9.96 8.94
CA ILE A 41 1.69 9.33 7.95
C ILE A 41 1.67 7.83 8.22
N ALA A 42 0.47 7.25 8.29
CA ALA A 42 0.27 5.82 8.30
C ALA A 42 -0.41 5.37 6.99
N PHE A 43 -0.20 4.14 6.58
CA PHE A 43 -0.83 3.59 5.38
C PHE A 43 -0.94 2.07 5.43
N GLY A 44 -1.80 1.52 4.58
CA GLY A 44 -1.94 0.06 4.45
C GLY A 44 -3.00 -0.36 3.45
N SER A 45 -3.05 -1.67 3.21
CA SER A 45 -4.01 -2.34 2.33
C SER A 45 -4.43 -3.70 2.91
N CYS A 46 -5.36 -4.38 2.23
CA CYS A 46 -5.78 -5.75 2.50
C CYS A 46 -6.51 -5.90 3.85
N SER A 47 -7.58 -5.10 3.99
CA SER A 47 -8.44 -4.99 5.15
C SER A 47 -9.79 -5.67 4.92
N ASN A 48 -9.84 -6.97 5.21
CA ASN A 48 -11.08 -7.73 5.26
C ASN A 48 -11.92 -7.30 6.45
N GLN A 49 -13.00 -6.60 6.13
CA GLN A 49 -14.02 -6.08 7.03
C GLN A 49 -14.60 -7.12 8.00
N SER A 50 -14.62 -8.40 7.61
CA SER A 50 -15.13 -9.51 8.45
C SER A 50 -14.08 -10.10 9.38
N SER A 51 -12.82 -9.67 9.29
CA SER A 51 -11.71 -10.18 10.11
C SER A 51 -11.47 -9.32 11.35
N PRO A 52 -10.97 -9.90 12.46
CA PRO A 52 -10.46 -9.13 13.59
C PRO A 52 -9.35 -8.16 13.16
N GLN A 53 -9.48 -6.90 13.58
CA GLN A 53 -8.60 -5.79 13.19
C GLN A 53 -7.98 -5.08 14.41
N PRO A 54 -7.21 -5.79 15.26
CA PRO A 54 -6.50 -5.15 16.39
C PRO A 54 -5.43 -4.17 15.91
N ILE A 55 -5.01 -4.26 14.64
CA ILE A 55 -4.04 -3.35 14.00
C ILE A 55 -4.44 -1.87 14.11
N TRP A 56 -5.74 -1.57 14.18
CA TRP A 56 -6.20 -0.18 14.31
C TRP A 56 -5.78 0.47 15.62
N ASP A 57 -5.64 -0.30 16.71
CA ASP A 57 -5.20 0.25 17.98
C ASP A 57 -3.76 0.78 17.84
N ALA A 58 -2.86 0.00 17.25
CA ALA A 58 -1.49 0.41 16.97
C ALA A 58 -1.40 1.59 15.97
N ILE A 59 -2.27 1.64 14.96
CA ILE A 59 -2.32 2.77 14.01
C ILE A 59 -2.80 4.04 14.71
N VAL A 60 -3.82 3.95 15.58
CA VAL A 60 -4.32 5.10 16.34
C VAL A 60 -3.27 5.59 17.35
N ASP A 61 -2.55 4.68 18.00
CA ASP A 61 -1.48 5.01 18.96
C ASP A 61 -0.23 5.60 18.28
N PHE A 62 -0.02 5.28 17.00
CA PHE A 62 0.96 5.98 16.17
C PHE A 62 0.57 7.44 15.89
N ASP A 63 -0.66 7.86 16.19
CA ASP A 63 -1.14 9.24 16.07
C ASP A 63 -0.85 9.88 14.69
N PRO A 64 -1.27 9.24 13.58
CA PRO A 64 -1.03 9.77 12.24
C PRO A 64 -1.91 11.00 11.98
N GLN A 65 -1.35 12.00 11.29
CA GLN A 65 -2.14 13.13 10.78
C GLN A 65 -2.84 12.77 9.47
N VAL A 66 -2.27 11.83 8.70
CA VAL A 66 -2.84 11.32 7.46
C VAL A 66 -2.78 9.79 7.48
N PHE A 67 -3.89 9.15 7.13
CA PHE A 67 -3.94 7.73 6.83
C PHE A 67 -4.24 7.51 5.34
N ILE A 68 -3.43 6.68 4.68
CA ILE A 68 -3.54 6.41 3.25
C ILE A 68 -3.96 4.96 3.02
N TRP A 69 -5.15 4.76 2.49
CA TRP A 69 -5.59 3.48 1.94
C TRP A 69 -4.89 3.20 0.60
N LEU A 70 -4.28 2.02 0.50
CA LEU A 70 -3.63 1.53 -0.72
C LEU A 70 -4.46 0.46 -1.43
N GLY A 71 -5.74 0.32 -1.07
CA GLY A 71 -6.66 -0.61 -1.69
C GLY A 71 -6.87 -1.91 -0.92
N ASP A 72 -7.73 -2.78 -1.45
CA ASP A 72 -8.39 -3.85 -0.70
C ASP A 72 -8.96 -3.32 0.63
N ASN A 73 -9.63 -2.17 0.53
CA ASN A 73 -10.22 -1.48 1.68
C ASN A 73 -11.37 -2.31 2.27
N ILE A 74 -11.97 -3.12 1.40
CA ILE A 74 -12.87 -4.23 1.69
C ILE A 74 -12.51 -5.41 0.78
N TYR A 75 -12.97 -6.60 1.13
CA TYR A 75 -13.03 -7.73 0.21
C TYR A 75 -14.44 -7.81 -0.36
N GLY A 76 -14.65 -7.20 -1.53
CA GLY A 76 -15.95 -7.04 -2.16
C GLY A 76 -16.35 -8.21 -3.05
N ASP A 77 -15.40 -8.94 -3.62
CA ASP A 77 -15.68 -10.11 -4.45
C ASP A 77 -15.96 -11.37 -3.62
N LYS A 78 -16.58 -12.37 -4.26
CA LYS A 78 -16.93 -13.63 -3.61
C LYS A 78 -15.91 -14.72 -3.98
N ARG A 79 -15.44 -15.46 -2.99
CA ARG A 79 -14.41 -16.50 -3.14
C ARG A 79 -14.99 -17.91 -3.00
N ARG A 80 -14.80 -18.76 -4.01
CA ARG A 80 -15.12 -20.20 -3.97
C ARG A 80 -14.04 -20.99 -3.22
N PRO A 81 -14.41 -22.10 -2.54
CA PRO A 81 -13.43 -22.96 -1.87
C PRO A 81 -12.55 -23.67 -2.89
N TRP A 82 -11.37 -24.11 -2.44
CA TRP A 82 -10.49 -24.96 -3.22
C TRP A 82 -11.12 -26.33 -3.47
N ARG A 83 -11.32 -26.67 -4.74
CA ARG A 83 -11.90 -27.95 -5.17
C ARG A 83 -11.12 -28.50 -6.37
N VAL A 84 -10.55 -29.69 -6.18
CA VAL A 84 -9.87 -30.46 -7.23
C VAL A 84 -10.82 -31.48 -7.87
N PHE A 85 -11.81 -31.96 -7.11
CA PHE A 85 -12.83 -32.92 -7.54
C PHE A 85 -14.23 -32.32 -7.48
N GLY A 86 -15.18 -32.95 -8.19
CA GLY A 86 -16.58 -32.52 -8.25
C GLY A 86 -16.94 -31.71 -9.50
N LYS A 87 -18.16 -31.16 -9.52
CA LYS A 87 -18.69 -30.41 -10.68
C LYS A 87 -18.06 -29.02 -10.85
N GLU A 88 -17.75 -28.35 -9.75
CA GLU A 88 -17.06 -27.05 -9.73
C GLU A 88 -15.63 -27.22 -9.22
N ARG A 89 -14.69 -27.30 -10.15
CA ARG A 89 -13.26 -27.44 -9.86
C ARG A 89 -12.60 -26.08 -10.01
N THR A 90 -12.02 -25.59 -8.92
CA THR A 90 -11.39 -24.27 -8.82
C THR A 90 -9.86 -24.35 -8.82
N LEU A 91 -9.30 -25.56 -8.70
CA LEU A 91 -7.85 -25.84 -8.66
C LEU A 91 -7.48 -27.02 -9.56
N GLY A 92 -6.27 -26.98 -10.12
CA GLY A 92 -5.67 -28.06 -10.89
C GLY A 92 -5.88 -27.95 -12.41
N PRO A 93 -5.31 -28.88 -13.20
CA PRO A 93 -5.31 -28.82 -14.66
C PRO A 93 -6.71 -28.94 -15.29
N TRP A 94 -7.68 -29.50 -14.56
CA TRP A 94 -9.06 -29.69 -15.00
C TRP A 94 -10.04 -28.65 -14.42
N LYS A 95 -9.52 -27.50 -13.97
CA LYS A 95 -10.32 -26.38 -13.45
C LYS A 95 -11.36 -25.95 -14.48
N ASN A 96 -12.60 -25.76 -14.04
CA ASN A 96 -13.72 -25.34 -14.88
C ASN A 96 -14.57 -24.23 -14.26
N ALA A 97 -14.26 -23.80 -13.03
CA ALA A 97 -14.92 -22.69 -12.36
C ALA A 97 -13.88 -21.65 -11.94
N PRO A 98 -14.16 -20.34 -12.09
CA PRO A 98 -13.29 -19.31 -11.55
C PRO A 98 -13.29 -19.38 -10.01
N ARG A 99 -12.16 -19.01 -9.41
CA ARG A 99 -12.04 -19.00 -7.95
C ARG A 99 -12.77 -17.80 -7.34
N PHE A 100 -12.70 -16.66 -8.02
CA PHE A 100 -13.32 -15.40 -7.63
C PHE A 100 -14.40 -15.03 -8.63
N TYR A 101 -15.43 -14.34 -8.16
CA TYR A 101 -16.51 -13.83 -8.98
C TYR A 101 -17.08 -12.56 -8.33
N PRO A 102 -17.55 -11.59 -9.12
CA PRO A 102 -18.03 -10.33 -8.57
C PRO A 102 -19.27 -10.55 -7.70
N SER A 103 -19.44 -9.68 -6.71
CA SER A 103 -20.68 -9.56 -5.95
C SER A 103 -21.59 -8.49 -6.55
N ASP A 104 -22.81 -8.40 -6.02
CA ASP A 104 -23.73 -7.31 -6.32
C ASP A 104 -23.37 -6.03 -5.55
N GLU A 105 -23.90 -4.90 -6.03
CA GLU A 105 -23.65 -3.58 -5.44
C GLU A 105 -23.99 -3.51 -3.94
N HIS A 106 -25.14 -4.08 -3.56
CA HIS A 106 -25.61 -4.05 -2.17
C HIS A 106 -24.65 -4.79 -1.23
N HIS A 107 -24.10 -5.92 -1.66
CA HIS A 107 -23.07 -6.62 -0.90
C HIS A 107 -21.80 -5.78 -0.69
N MET A 108 -21.37 -5.02 -1.70
CA MET A 108 -20.22 -4.12 -1.57
C MET A 108 -20.54 -2.93 -0.64
N GLU A 109 -21.74 -2.36 -0.72
CA GLU A 109 -22.22 -1.32 0.20
C GLU A 109 -22.19 -1.80 1.66
N ASP A 110 -22.73 -2.99 1.95
CA ASP A 110 -22.71 -3.60 3.28
C ASP A 110 -21.28 -3.80 3.79
N ASN A 111 -20.38 -4.24 2.91
CA ASN A 111 -18.98 -4.45 3.25
C ASN A 111 -18.28 -3.13 3.59
N TYR A 112 -18.52 -2.06 2.81
CA TYR A 112 -17.99 -0.74 3.11
C TYR A 112 -18.60 -0.16 4.40
N ALA A 113 -19.90 -0.34 4.63
CA ALA A 113 -20.56 0.05 5.87
C ALA A 113 -19.95 -0.67 7.08
N ALA A 114 -19.71 -1.97 6.98
CA ALA A 114 -19.06 -2.75 8.03
C ALA A 114 -17.62 -2.29 8.29
N ALA A 115 -16.83 -2.02 7.24
CA ALA A 115 -15.48 -1.47 7.39
C ALA A 115 -15.50 -0.10 8.09
N LYS A 116 -16.39 0.79 7.66
CA LYS A 116 -16.53 2.16 8.21
C LYS A 116 -17.04 2.16 9.66
N ALA A 117 -17.85 1.17 10.03
CA ALA A 117 -18.36 0.97 11.38
C ALA A 117 -17.35 0.30 12.34
N ASN A 118 -16.20 -0.18 11.85
CA ASN A 118 -15.17 -0.75 12.72
C ASN A 118 -14.74 0.28 13.78
N PRO A 119 -14.80 -0.01 15.09
CA PRO A 119 -14.50 0.97 16.13
C PRO A 119 -13.09 1.56 16.04
N GLY A 120 -12.09 0.74 15.69
CA GLY A 120 -10.71 1.18 15.55
C GLY A 120 -10.55 2.15 14.38
N TYR A 121 -11.10 1.79 13.22
CA TYR A 121 -11.08 2.66 12.04
C TYR A 121 -11.90 3.95 12.23
N SER A 122 -13.04 3.88 12.92
CA SER A 122 -13.84 5.05 13.27
C SER A 122 -13.06 6.01 14.17
N ARG A 123 -12.32 5.52 15.18
CA ARG A 123 -11.43 6.36 16.01
C ARG A 123 -10.33 7.01 15.17
N LEU A 124 -9.74 6.29 14.22
CA LEU A 124 -8.74 6.83 13.31
C LEU A 124 -9.32 7.96 12.43
N ARG A 125 -10.49 7.75 11.81
CA ARG A 125 -11.18 8.75 10.97
C ARG A 125 -11.48 10.05 11.72
N ASN A 126 -11.69 9.99 13.03
CA ASN A 126 -11.94 11.17 13.85
C ASN A 126 -10.67 11.98 14.17
N LYS A 127 -9.48 11.41 13.98
CA LYS A 127 -8.18 12.02 14.33
C LYS A 127 -7.33 12.38 13.12
N ALA A 128 -7.39 11.55 12.07
CA ALA A 128 -6.53 11.65 10.90
C ALA A 128 -7.34 12.01 9.65
N LYS A 129 -6.73 12.76 8.73
CA LYS A 129 -7.27 12.86 7.37
C LYS A 129 -7.10 11.51 6.67
N VAL A 130 -8.21 10.88 6.32
CA VAL A 130 -8.20 9.66 5.50
C VAL A 130 -8.27 10.04 4.03
N ILE A 131 -7.37 9.45 3.24
CA ILE A 131 -7.34 9.49 1.78
C ILE A 131 -7.00 8.08 1.26
N GLY A 132 -7.13 7.86 -0.05
CA GLY A 132 -6.62 6.63 -0.64
C GLY A 132 -7.24 6.26 -1.99
N THR A 133 -6.90 5.06 -2.42
CA THR A 133 -7.29 4.42 -3.68
C THR A 133 -7.84 3.00 -3.39
N TRP A 134 -8.30 2.30 -4.42
CA TRP A 134 -8.73 0.90 -4.36
C TRP A 134 -7.63 -0.07 -4.80
N ASP A 135 -7.90 -1.37 -4.66
CA ASP A 135 -7.25 -2.46 -5.36
C ASP A 135 -8.29 -3.41 -5.98
N ASP A 136 -7.93 -4.62 -6.38
CA ASP A 136 -8.83 -5.51 -7.13
C ASP A 136 -10.06 -5.97 -6.35
N HIS A 137 -9.94 -6.26 -5.05
CA HIS A 137 -11.08 -6.79 -4.29
C HIS A 137 -12.18 -5.75 -4.03
N ASP A 138 -11.82 -4.46 -3.87
CA ASP A 138 -12.75 -3.35 -3.74
C ASP A 138 -13.04 -2.63 -5.07
N TYR A 139 -12.25 -2.89 -6.12
CA TYR A 139 -12.63 -2.68 -7.52
C TYR A 139 -13.70 -3.67 -7.99
N GLY A 140 -13.79 -4.85 -7.37
CA GLY A 140 -14.96 -5.75 -7.43
C GLY A 140 -14.70 -7.14 -8.01
N LEU A 141 -13.48 -7.44 -8.44
CA LEU A 141 -13.07 -8.77 -8.91
C LEU A 141 -11.54 -8.91 -8.88
N ASN A 142 -11.06 -9.98 -8.25
CA ASN A 142 -9.63 -10.30 -8.17
C ASN A 142 -8.93 -10.23 -9.54
N ASP A 143 -7.76 -9.57 -9.58
CA ASP A 143 -6.92 -9.27 -10.75
C ASP A 143 -7.60 -8.51 -11.90
N ALA A 144 -8.80 -7.96 -11.72
CA ALA A 144 -9.54 -7.33 -12.81
C ALA A 144 -9.02 -5.93 -13.14
N GLY A 145 -9.02 -5.60 -14.43
CA GLY A 145 -8.63 -4.31 -14.98
C GLY A 145 -9.78 -3.62 -15.73
N LYS A 146 -9.46 -2.96 -16.84
CA LYS A 146 -10.41 -2.17 -17.62
C LYS A 146 -11.57 -2.98 -18.21
N GLU A 147 -11.40 -4.29 -18.36
CA GLU A 147 -12.40 -5.25 -18.85
C GLU A 147 -13.55 -5.48 -17.85
N PHE A 148 -13.40 -5.06 -16.60
CA PHE A 148 -14.45 -5.22 -15.60
C PHE A 148 -15.60 -4.22 -15.81
N ASN A 149 -16.80 -4.74 -16.06
CA ASN A 149 -17.98 -3.91 -16.33
C ASN A 149 -18.50 -3.17 -15.09
N GLY A 150 -18.24 -3.65 -13.88
CA GLY A 150 -18.74 -3.07 -12.62
C GLY A 150 -17.98 -1.85 -12.11
N LYS A 151 -16.90 -1.42 -12.80
CA LYS A 151 -15.95 -0.42 -12.30
C LYS A 151 -16.57 0.95 -11.94
N ASN A 152 -17.59 1.40 -12.68
CA ASN A 152 -18.27 2.67 -12.38
C ASN A 152 -19.06 2.60 -11.06
N THR A 153 -19.69 1.46 -10.79
CA THR A 153 -20.38 1.23 -9.51
C THR A 153 -19.36 1.18 -8.39
N SER A 154 -18.29 0.39 -8.53
CA SER A 154 -17.21 0.32 -7.54
C SER A 154 -16.61 1.71 -7.26
N GLN A 155 -16.51 2.58 -8.28
CA GLN A 155 -15.94 3.93 -8.15
C GLN A 155 -16.79 4.78 -7.23
N ARG A 156 -18.10 4.80 -7.47
CA ARG A 156 -19.04 5.50 -6.60
C ARG A 156 -18.93 4.98 -5.16
N LEU A 157 -18.97 3.66 -4.97
CA LEU A 157 -18.93 3.06 -3.63
C LEU A 157 -17.63 3.39 -2.86
N LEU A 158 -16.47 3.34 -3.53
CA LEU A 158 -15.21 3.75 -2.91
C LEU A 158 -15.24 5.22 -2.50
N LEU A 159 -15.70 6.10 -3.39
CA LEU A 159 -15.73 7.54 -3.13
C LEU A 159 -16.71 7.88 -1.99
N ASP A 160 -17.83 7.17 -1.88
CA ASP A 160 -18.77 7.30 -0.76
C ASP A 160 -18.16 6.76 0.55
N PHE A 161 -17.42 5.66 0.49
CA PHE A 161 -16.66 5.13 1.64
C PHE A 161 -15.65 6.16 2.17
N LEU A 162 -14.91 6.81 1.27
CA LEU A 162 -13.88 7.82 1.57
C LEU A 162 -14.46 9.21 1.95
N ASP A 163 -15.78 9.37 1.98
CA ASP A 163 -16.46 10.66 2.18
C ASP A 163 -16.01 11.73 1.17
N GLU A 164 -15.79 11.31 -0.08
CA GLU A 164 -15.36 12.23 -1.12
C GLU A 164 -16.46 13.25 -1.44
N PRO A 165 -16.14 14.56 -1.54
CA PRO A 165 -17.12 15.58 -1.88
C PRO A 165 -17.88 15.29 -3.19
N GLU A 166 -19.17 15.63 -3.23
CA GLU A 166 -20.04 15.41 -4.40
C GLU A 166 -19.59 16.18 -5.64
N ASP A 167 -18.91 17.30 -5.48
CA ASP A 167 -18.37 18.12 -6.56
C ASP A 167 -16.98 17.70 -7.03
N SER A 168 -16.36 16.71 -6.38
CA SER A 168 -15.01 16.23 -6.70
C SER A 168 -14.88 15.80 -8.18
N PRO A 169 -13.78 16.16 -8.86
CA PRO A 169 -13.46 15.63 -10.18
C PRO A 169 -13.45 14.10 -10.24
N ARG A 170 -13.13 13.44 -9.12
CA ARG A 170 -13.12 11.97 -9.02
C ARG A 170 -14.48 11.34 -9.27
N ARG A 171 -15.58 12.06 -9.05
CA ARG A 171 -16.94 11.58 -9.35
C ARG A 171 -17.33 11.71 -10.83
N LYS A 172 -16.51 12.38 -11.65
CA LYS A 172 -16.78 12.69 -13.06
C LYS A 172 -15.72 12.12 -14.02
N GLN A 173 -14.50 11.89 -13.54
CA GLN A 173 -13.42 11.31 -14.31
C GLN A 173 -13.47 9.77 -14.32
N ALA A 174 -12.72 9.17 -15.22
CA ALA A 174 -12.52 7.73 -15.32
C ALA A 174 -11.39 7.28 -14.38
N GLY A 175 -11.73 6.69 -13.23
CA GLY A 175 -10.78 6.25 -12.20
C GLY A 175 -10.68 7.19 -10.99
N VAL A 176 -10.10 6.69 -9.89
CA VAL A 176 -10.14 7.33 -8.56
C VAL A 176 -8.87 8.11 -8.19
N TYR A 177 -7.95 8.26 -9.15
CA TYR A 177 -6.67 8.95 -8.95
C TYR A 177 -6.87 10.44 -8.59
N THR A 178 -6.00 10.95 -7.72
CA THR A 178 -6.01 12.36 -7.27
C THR A 178 -4.70 12.71 -6.54
N SER A 179 -4.53 13.97 -6.16
CA SER A 179 -3.38 14.41 -5.37
C SER A 179 -3.79 15.33 -4.21
N TYR A 180 -2.97 15.36 -3.17
CA TYR A 180 -3.11 16.21 -2.00
C TYR A 180 -1.80 16.91 -1.71
N ILE A 181 -1.88 18.14 -1.20
CA ILE A 181 -0.72 18.88 -0.70
C ILE A 181 -0.96 19.20 0.78
N PHE A 182 0.00 18.83 1.61
CA PHE A 182 0.01 19.09 3.04
C PHE A 182 1.18 19.98 3.43
N GLY A 183 1.01 20.76 4.49
CA GLY A 183 2.00 21.73 4.96
C GLY A 183 2.14 22.97 4.08
N SER A 184 3.15 23.78 4.41
CA SER A 184 3.44 25.04 3.72
C SER A 184 4.95 25.31 3.70
N ASN A 185 5.37 26.21 2.79
CA ASN A 185 6.76 26.65 2.64
C ASN A 185 7.72 25.46 2.45
N GLN A 186 8.76 25.36 3.29
CA GLN A 186 9.79 24.32 3.22
C GLN A 186 9.43 22.99 3.92
N LYS A 187 8.17 22.84 4.38
CA LYS A 187 7.67 21.64 5.05
C LYS A 187 6.43 21.11 4.32
N GLN A 188 6.54 20.95 2.99
CA GLN A 188 5.44 20.51 2.13
C GLN A 188 5.60 19.06 1.68
N ILE A 189 4.50 18.31 1.80
CA ILE A 189 4.38 16.93 1.29
C ILE A 189 3.30 16.92 0.22
N LYS A 190 3.64 16.41 -0.96
CA LYS A 190 2.67 16.07 -2.00
C LYS A 190 2.39 14.57 -1.94
N VAL A 191 1.12 14.18 -1.89
CA VAL A 191 0.69 12.79 -2.02
C VAL A 191 -0.05 12.66 -3.34
N ILE A 192 0.41 11.75 -4.20
CA ILE A 192 -0.20 11.40 -5.49
C ILE A 192 -0.77 10.00 -5.35
N LEU A 193 -2.09 9.86 -5.45
CA LEU A 193 -2.79 8.58 -5.41
C LEU A 193 -3.02 8.10 -6.84
N LEU A 194 -2.42 6.97 -7.19
CA LEU A 194 -2.65 6.32 -8.47
C LEU A 194 -3.86 5.38 -8.39
N ASP A 195 -4.57 5.27 -9.49
CA ASP A 195 -5.47 4.18 -9.82
C ASP A 195 -4.73 3.22 -10.77
N THR A 196 -4.56 1.96 -10.37
CA THR A 196 -3.88 0.93 -11.16
C THR A 196 -4.84 -0.17 -11.64
N ARG A 197 -6.15 0.14 -11.68
CA ARG A 197 -7.22 -0.80 -12.06
C ARG A 197 -8.06 -0.29 -13.23
N TYR A 198 -8.58 0.93 -13.17
CA TYR A 198 -9.63 1.41 -14.07
C TYR A 198 -9.28 1.31 -15.56
N HIS A 199 -8.04 1.66 -15.89
CA HIS A 199 -7.50 1.68 -17.26
C HIS A 199 -6.58 0.52 -17.57
N ARG A 200 -6.24 -0.30 -16.56
CA ARG A 200 -5.21 -1.32 -16.68
C ARG A 200 -5.62 -2.42 -17.65
N ASP A 201 -4.72 -2.78 -18.55
CA ASP A 201 -4.86 -3.92 -19.44
C ASP A 201 -4.73 -5.27 -18.70
N PRO A 202 -5.23 -6.39 -19.27
CA PRO A 202 -5.09 -7.71 -18.64
C PRO A 202 -3.64 -8.06 -18.29
N LEU A 203 -3.42 -8.76 -17.16
CA LEU A 203 -2.08 -9.12 -16.64
C LEU A 203 -1.24 -10.01 -17.57
N SER A 204 -1.87 -10.60 -18.59
CA SER A 204 -1.21 -11.39 -19.64
C SER A 204 -0.72 -10.55 -20.82
N SER A 205 -0.98 -9.25 -20.83
CA SER A 205 -0.58 -8.33 -21.90
C SER A 205 0.64 -7.49 -21.50
N ASP A 206 1.22 -6.79 -22.48
CA ASP A 206 2.23 -5.75 -22.28
C ASP A 206 1.65 -4.33 -22.43
N GLY A 207 0.34 -4.19 -22.13
CA GLY A 207 -0.44 -2.96 -22.29
C GLY A 207 -0.20 -1.90 -21.20
N THR A 208 -1.20 -1.05 -20.98
CA THR A 208 -1.10 0.08 -20.03
C THR A 208 -1.57 -0.28 -18.62
N ILE A 209 -1.04 0.41 -17.61
CA ILE A 209 -1.60 0.41 -16.24
C ILE A 209 -2.53 1.61 -16.05
N LEU A 210 -2.03 2.82 -16.32
CA LEU A 210 -2.73 4.07 -15.99
C LEU A 210 -3.67 4.54 -17.10
N GLY A 211 -3.43 4.15 -18.35
CA GLY A 211 -4.07 4.77 -19.51
C GLY A 211 -3.58 6.21 -19.76
N GLU A 212 -3.74 6.69 -21.00
CA GLU A 212 -3.16 7.97 -21.40
C GLU A 212 -3.70 9.16 -20.61
N THR A 213 -5.00 9.19 -20.28
CA THR A 213 -5.61 10.29 -19.52
C THR A 213 -4.99 10.45 -18.13
N GLN A 214 -4.74 9.34 -17.42
CA GLN A 214 -4.09 9.41 -16.11
C GLN A 214 -2.58 9.65 -16.24
N TRP A 215 -1.94 9.18 -17.31
CA TRP A 215 -0.54 9.51 -17.60
C TRP A 215 -0.33 11.01 -17.82
N GLU A 216 -1.19 11.65 -18.62
CA GLU A 216 -1.17 13.10 -18.84
C GLU A 216 -1.41 13.86 -17.53
N TRP A 217 -2.37 13.40 -16.72
CA TRP A 217 -2.60 13.96 -15.39
C TRP A 217 -1.38 13.83 -14.48
N LEU A 218 -0.78 12.63 -14.38
CA LEU A 218 0.39 12.37 -13.55
C LEU A 218 1.59 13.21 -13.98
N GLN A 219 1.76 13.40 -15.30
CA GLN A 219 2.77 14.28 -15.85
C GLN A 219 2.57 15.72 -15.32
N ASN A 220 1.36 16.25 -15.40
CA ASN A 220 1.05 17.60 -14.89
C ASN A 220 1.29 17.71 -13.37
N GLU A 221 0.94 16.67 -12.60
CA GLU A 221 1.21 16.65 -11.16
C GLU A 221 2.71 16.71 -10.84
N LEU A 222 3.54 15.99 -11.61
CA LEU A 222 4.99 15.95 -11.41
C LEU A 222 5.70 17.21 -11.91
N TYR A 223 5.18 17.89 -12.94
CA TYR A 223 5.67 19.19 -13.41
C TYR A 223 5.11 20.39 -12.63
N GLY A 224 4.11 20.19 -11.77
CA GLY A 224 3.51 21.23 -10.94
C GLY A 224 4.44 21.80 -9.85
N PRO A 225 3.91 22.57 -8.88
CA PRO A 225 4.71 23.20 -7.82
C PRO A 225 5.58 22.21 -7.05
N GLU A 226 6.80 22.61 -6.68
CA GLU A 226 7.76 21.80 -5.92
C GLU A 226 7.26 21.50 -4.49
N SER A 227 7.58 20.31 -3.99
CA SER A 227 7.36 19.87 -2.60
C SER A 227 8.63 19.18 -2.10
N GLN A 228 8.88 19.22 -0.79
CA GLN A 228 10.10 18.60 -0.23
C GLN A 228 10.04 17.07 -0.26
N ILE A 229 8.84 16.52 -0.13
CA ILE A 229 8.56 15.08 -0.28
C ILE A 229 7.39 14.93 -1.25
N THR A 230 7.49 13.94 -2.13
CA THR A 230 6.43 13.53 -3.05
C THR A 230 6.18 12.04 -2.88
N ILE A 231 5.09 11.66 -2.24
CA ILE A 231 4.69 10.27 -2.05
C ILE A 231 3.79 9.87 -3.23
N ILE A 232 4.22 8.89 -4.01
CA ILE A 232 3.38 8.27 -5.04
C ILE A 232 2.82 6.97 -4.47
N ALA A 233 1.53 6.94 -4.20
CA ALA A 233 0.82 5.79 -3.68
C ALA A 233 0.26 4.95 -4.83
N SER A 234 0.61 3.67 -4.86
CA SER A 234 0.17 2.68 -5.86
C SER A 234 -0.50 1.52 -5.12
N SER A 235 -1.57 0.92 -5.66
CA SER A 235 -2.17 -0.24 -4.97
C SER A 235 -1.26 -1.46 -5.05
N ILE A 236 -0.59 -1.64 -6.18
CA ILE A 236 0.38 -2.72 -6.45
C ILE A 236 1.82 -2.22 -6.32
N GLN A 237 2.77 -3.13 -6.07
CA GLN A 237 4.20 -2.80 -5.92
C GLN A 237 4.79 -2.17 -7.19
N VAL A 238 5.60 -1.13 -7.04
CA VAL A 238 6.24 -0.40 -8.15
C VAL A 238 7.61 -0.98 -8.47
N ILE A 239 8.46 -1.13 -7.46
CA ILE A 239 9.86 -1.52 -7.67
C ILE A 239 10.00 -3.04 -7.79
N SER A 240 9.33 -3.79 -6.91
CA SER A 240 9.44 -5.26 -6.82
C SER A 240 9.05 -5.97 -8.12
N ASN A 241 9.85 -6.98 -8.50
CA ASN A 241 9.53 -7.91 -9.57
C ASN A 241 9.53 -9.37 -9.09
N LEU A 242 8.98 -9.61 -7.90
CA LEU A 242 8.96 -10.92 -7.23
C LEU A 242 8.38 -12.05 -8.12
N SER A 243 7.41 -11.73 -8.98
CA SER A 243 6.86 -12.63 -10.01
C SER A 243 7.93 -13.30 -10.89
N ALA A 244 9.09 -12.66 -11.08
CA ALA A 244 10.19 -13.21 -11.85
C ALA A 244 10.83 -14.44 -11.19
N THR A 245 10.76 -14.57 -9.86
CA THR A 245 11.42 -15.64 -9.07
C THR A 245 10.44 -16.60 -8.41
N THR A 246 9.16 -16.24 -8.33
CA THR A 246 8.09 -17.14 -7.88
C THR A 246 7.47 -17.93 -9.02
N GLY A 247 7.58 -17.44 -10.27
CA GLY A 247 7.13 -18.18 -11.45
C GLY A 247 7.94 -19.47 -11.67
N PRO A 248 7.32 -20.55 -12.17
CA PRO A 248 5.92 -20.68 -12.58
C PRO A 248 4.95 -21.09 -11.45
N LEU A 249 5.37 -21.09 -10.18
CA LEU A 249 4.51 -21.56 -9.08
C LEU A 249 3.34 -20.62 -8.82
N PHE A 250 3.61 -19.31 -8.80
CA PHE A 250 2.60 -18.26 -8.68
C PHE A 250 3.15 -16.93 -9.19
N TYR A 251 2.24 -16.05 -9.58
CA TYR A 251 2.52 -14.70 -10.02
C TYR A 251 1.75 -13.73 -9.12
N MET A 252 2.35 -12.57 -8.93
CA MET A 252 1.83 -11.45 -8.16
C MET A 252 1.72 -10.25 -9.06
N GLU A 253 0.71 -9.42 -8.80
CA GLU A 253 0.53 -8.20 -9.54
C GLU A 253 1.53 -7.14 -9.10
N SER A 254 2.19 -6.51 -10.06
CA SER A 254 3.10 -5.41 -9.82
C SER A 254 3.36 -4.66 -11.12
N TRP A 255 3.92 -3.46 -11.01
CA TRP A 255 4.45 -2.74 -12.18
C TRP A 255 5.54 -3.53 -12.90
N GLY A 256 6.21 -4.48 -12.24
CA GLY A 256 7.15 -5.42 -12.84
C GLY A 256 6.54 -6.33 -13.92
N ARG A 257 5.21 -6.51 -13.91
CA ARG A 257 4.46 -7.21 -14.97
C ARG A 257 4.26 -6.37 -16.23
N PHE A 258 4.39 -5.04 -16.13
CA PHE A 258 4.24 -4.08 -17.22
C PHE A 258 5.52 -3.24 -17.35
N PRO A 259 6.65 -3.85 -17.79
CA PRO A 259 7.96 -3.20 -17.75
C PRO A 259 8.01 -1.87 -18.51
N LYS A 260 7.30 -1.76 -19.64
CA LYS A 260 7.23 -0.50 -20.43
C LYS A 260 6.57 0.65 -19.65
N GLU A 261 5.49 0.36 -18.93
CA GLU A 261 4.79 1.36 -18.10
C GLU A 261 5.62 1.76 -16.88
N ARG A 262 6.35 0.80 -16.28
CA ARG A 262 7.26 1.09 -15.18
C ARG A 262 8.45 1.94 -15.62
N ASP A 263 9.03 1.64 -16.78
CA ASP A 263 10.11 2.45 -17.35
C ASP A 263 9.62 3.85 -17.72
N ARG A 264 8.38 3.99 -18.22
CA ARG A 264 7.71 5.28 -18.46
C ARG A 264 7.56 6.07 -17.16
N LEU A 265 7.18 5.43 -16.05
CA LEU A 265 7.07 6.07 -14.73
C LEU A 265 8.42 6.63 -14.27
N TYR A 266 9.47 5.79 -14.30
CA TYR A 266 10.81 6.21 -13.90
C TYR A 266 11.35 7.34 -14.77
N LYS A 267 11.14 7.25 -16.09
CA LYS A 267 11.52 8.30 -17.03
C LYS A 267 10.79 9.61 -16.72
N LEU A 268 9.49 9.57 -16.47
CA LEU A 268 8.70 10.77 -16.14
C LEU A 268 9.19 11.43 -14.84
N ILE A 269 9.50 10.64 -13.81
CA ILE A 269 10.07 11.15 -12.55
C ILE A 269 11.44 11.80 -12.80
N ALA A 270 12.30 11.17 -13.59
CA ALA A 270 13.61 11.72 -13.92
C ALA A 270 13.50 13.02 -14.74
N ASP A 271 12.64 13.06 -15.74
CA ASP A 271 12.46 14.17 -16.68
C ASP A 271 11.78 15.38 -16.01
N SER A 272 10.84 15.14 -15.09
CA SER A 272 10.20 16.21 -14.29
C SER A 272 11.15 16.85 -13.27
N LYS A 273 12.31 16.22 -13.00
CA LYS A 273 13.28 16.64 -11.98
C LYS A 273 12.66 16.78 -10.59
N ARG A 274 11.58 16.02 -10.32
CA ARG A 274 10.91 16.01 -9.03
C ARG A 274 11.81 15.39 -7.97
N ASP A 275 12.14 16.18 -6.95
CA ASP A 275 12.84 15.72 -5.77
C ASP A 275 11.88 15.14 -4.71
N GLY A 276 12.43 14.38 -3.77
CA GLY A 276 11.70 13.85 -2.62
C GLY A 276 10.77 12.67 -2.93
N VAL A 277 10.93 12.00 -4.07
CA VAL A 277 9.99 10.96 -4.52
C VAL A 277 10.20 9.66 -3.74
N LEU A 278 9.10 9.15 -3.17
CA LEU A 278 9.00 7.85 -2.51
C LEU A 278 7.71 7.15 -2.99
N PHE A 279 7.73 5.82 -3.06
CA PHE A 279 6.54 5.01 -3.32
C PHE A 279 6.03 4.36 -2.04
N ILE A 280 4.72 4.18 -1.96
CA ILE A 280 4.07 3.29 -0.99
C ILE A 280 3.13 2.34 -1.75
N SER A 281 3.09 1.07 -1.34
CA SER A 281 2.36 0.01 -2.07
C SER A 281 1.67 -1.05 -1.20
N GLY A 282 0.76 -1.80 -1.81
CA GLY A 282 -0.12 -2.80 -1.20
C GLY A 282 -0.14 -4.17 -1.90
N ASP A 283 -1.34 -4.78 -2.05
CA ASP A 283 -1.66 -6.05 -2.76
C ASP A 283 -1.13 -7.37 -2.16
N VAL A 284 0.17 -7.40 -1.83
CA VAL A 284 0.93 -8.65 -1.73
C VAL A 284 0.81 -9.45 -0.41
N HIS A 285 0.00 -9.00 0.54
CA HIS A 285 -0.20 -9.59 1.88
C HIS A 285 1.07 -9.74 2.75
N PHE A 286 2.15 -9.01 2.45
CA PHE A 286 3.29 -8.85 3.35
C PHE A 286 3.82 -7.43 3.32
N GLY A 287 4.70 -7.12 4.27
CA GLY A 287 5.47 -5.88 4.28
C GLY A 287 6.91 -6.08 3.84
N GLU A 288 7.43 -5.14 3.06
CA GLU A 288 8.84 -5.04 2.69
C GLU A 288 9.25 -3.60 2.31
N ILE A 289 10.55 -3.36 2.25
CA ILE A 289 11.11 -2.12 1.70
C ILE A 289 12.02 -2.51 0.54
N THR A 290 11.74 -1.95 -0.64
CA THR A 290 12.59 -2.10 -1.83
C THR A 290 13.16 -0.74 -2.25
N ARG A 291 14.27 -0.79 -2.98
CA ARG A 291 15.06 0.36 -3.41
C ARG A 291 15.54 0.14 -4.83
N ASN A 292 15.62 1.21 -5.62
CA ASN A 292 16.20 1.19 -6.96
C ASN A 292 17.16 2.37 -7.14
N ASP A 293 18.44 2.06 -7.38
CA ASP A 293 19.54 3.04 -7.49
C ASP A 293 19.85 3.48 -8.93
N CYS A 294 19.13 2.92 -9.90
CA CYS A 294 19.35 3.16 -11.33
C CYS A 294 18.16 3.77 -12.07
N ALA A 295 16.97 3.78 -11.46
CA ALA A 295 15.77 4.37 -12.05
C ALA A 295 15.80 5.90 -12.10
N ASN A 296 16.55 6.55 -11.19
CA ASN A 296 16.62 8.01 -11.09
C ASN A 296 18.03 8.43 -10.62
N LYS A 297 18.30 9.74 -10.57
CA LYS A 297 19.59 10.28 -10.09
C LYS A 297 19.82 10.05 -8.59
N TYR A 298 18.76 9.83 -7.83
CA TYR A 298 18.82 9.37 -6.43
C TYR A 298 18.00 8.09 -6.27
N ALA A 299 18.23 7.38 -5.17
CA ALA A 299 17.56 6.12 -4.87
C ALA A 299 16.05 6.30 -4.71
N LEU A 300 15.26 5.56 -5.47
CA LEU A 300 13.82 5.47 -5.27
C LEU A 300 13.53 4.35 -4.28
N TYR A 301 12.71 4.63 -3.27
CA TYR A 301 12.24 3.62 -2.31
C TYR A 301 10.77 3.30 -2.57
N ASP A 302 10.40 2.04 -2.35
CA ASP A 302 9.01 1.55 -2.37
C ASP A 302 8.76 0.77 -1.08
N ILE A 303 7.83 1.28 -0.28
CA ILE A 303 7.51 0.75 1.03
C ILE A 303 6.16 0.08 0.93
N THR A 304 6.21 -1.24 0.92
CA THR A 304 5.01 -2.07 0.80
C THR A 304 4.49 -2.39 2.19
N SER A 305 3.24 -2.06 2.44
CA SER A 305 2.48 -2.52 3.59
C SER A 305 1.15 -3.09 3.14
N SER A 306 1.13 -4.41 3.04
CA SER A 306 -0.03 -5.16 2.60
C SER A 306 -0.35 -6.22 3.63
N GLY A 307 -1.45 -6.03 4.36
CA GLY A 307 -1.90 -6.98 5.37
C GLY A 307 -2.32 -6.35 6.67
N LEU A 308 -3.20 -5.34 6.60
CA LEU A 308 -3.93 -4.87 7.78
C LEU A 308 -4.69 -6.05 8.43
N THR A 309 -5.23 -6.96 7.62
CA THR A 309 -5.87 -8.21 8.09
C THR A 309 -5.38 -9.47 7.38
N GLN A 310 -5.29 -9.42 6.05
CA GLN A 310 -4.88 -10.54 5.21
C GLN A 310 -3.37 -10.53 5.09
N ALA A 311 -2.72 -11.42 5.83
CA ALA A 311 -1.28 -11.54 5.85
C ALA A 311 -0.89 -12.93 5.31
N VAL A 312 0.19 -13.00 4.55
CA VAL A 312 0.61 -14.23 3.84
C VAL A 312 0.89 -15.39 4.80
N GLU A 313 1.38 -15.14 6.02
CA GLU A 313 1.56 -16.18 7.03
C GLU A 313 0.24 -16.80 7.52
N LYS A 314 -0.91 -16.11 7.34
CA LYS A 314 -2.24 -16.66 7.65
C LYS A 314 -2.78 -17.60 6.57
N ALA A 315 -2.11 -17.69 5.41
CA ALA A 315 -2.50 -18.63 4.35
C ALA A 315 -2.24 -20.10 4.74
N VAL A 316 -1.45 -20.34 5.78
CA VAL A 316 -1.15 -21.66 6.33
C VAL A 316 -1.49 -21.72 7.83
N PRO A 317 -1.73 -22.92 8.41
CA PRO A 317 -1.86 -23.06 9.85
C PRO A 317 -0.65 -22.45 10.59
N PRO A 318 -0.84 -21.86 11.80
CA PRO A 318 0.24 -21.17 12.51
C PRO A 318 1.51 -21.99 12.71
N LEU A 319 1.39 -23.30 12.96
CA LEU A 319 2.51 -24.22 13.12
C LEU A 319 3.36 -24.41 11.84
N LEU A 320 2.83 -24.02 10.68
CA LEU A 320 3.47 -24.10 9.38
C LEU A 320 3.91 -22.74 8.83
N ALA A 321 3.70 -21.63 9.55
CA ALA A 321 4.06 -20.29 9.09
C ALA A 321 5.56 -20.16 8.76
N PHE A 322 6.42 -20.96 9.39
CA PHE A 322 7.85 -21.00 9.07
C PHE A 322 8.14 -21.44 7.63
N LEU A 323 7.25 -22.24 7.00
CA LEU A 323 7.39 -22.65 5.61
C LEU A 323 7.26 -21.47 4.65
N VAL A 324 6.39 -20.51 4.96
CA VAL A 324 6.27 -19.26 4.17
C VAL A 324 7.59 -18.50 4.22
N ARG A 325 8.18 -18.34 5.41
CA ARG A 325 9.47 -17.65 5.58
C ARG A 325 10.60 -18.39 4.88
N PHE A 326 10.58 -19.72 4.92
CA PHE A 326 11.53 -20.54 4.20
C PHE A 326 11.39 -20.35 2.68
N ALA A 327 10.17 -20.33 2.14
CA ALA A 327 9.92 -20.05 0.73
C ALA A 327 10.45 -18.66 0.33
N VAL A 328 10.21 -17.63 1.15
CA VAL A 328 10.74 -16.27 0.91
C VAL A 328 12.27 -16.25 0.88
N ARG A 329 12.95 -17.07 1.69
CA ARG A 329 14.41 -17.19 1.64
C ARG A 329 14.91 -17.78 0.32
N LEU A 330 14.09 -18.57 -0.36
CA LEU A 330 14.41 -19.21 -1.64
C LEU A 330 14.05 -18.33 -2.85
N THR A 331 13.35 -17.21 -2.64
CA THR A 331 13.03 -16.23 -3.69
C THR A 331 14.01 -15.08 -3.63
N PRO A 332 15.03 -15.02 -4.51
CA PRO A 332 15.95 -13.89 -4.52
C PRO A 332 15.21 -12.60 -4.88
N THR A 333 15.57 -11.51 -4.20
CA THR A 333 15.04 -10.17 -4.44
C THR A 333 16.19 -9.17 -4.42
N THR A 334 16.58 -8.71 -5.60
CA THR A 334 17.78 -7.88 -5.81
C THR A 334 17.57 -6.44 -5.35
N MET A 335 16.31 -6.00 -5.30
CA MET A 335 15.94 -4.63 -4.92
C MET A 335 15.53 -4.49 -3.45
N ARG A 336 15.50 -5.58 -2.66
CA ARG A 336 15.11 -5.52 -1.25
C ARG A 336 16.18 -4.84 -0.40
N VAL A 337 15.75 -3.96 0.49
CA VAL A 337 16.63 -3.29 1.46
C VAL A 337 16.85 -4.19 2.67
N TYR A 338 18.09 -4.63 2.85
CA TYR A 338 18.49 -5.35 4.05
C TYR A 338 19.01 -4.39 5.11
N SER A 339 18.44 -4.47 6.31
CA SER A 339 18.74 -3.57 7.42
C SER A 339 18.86 -4.36 8.72
N PRO A 340 19.74 -3.96 9.66
CA PRO A 340 19.76 -4.53 11.01
C PRO A 340 18.42 -4.39 11.76
N LYS A 341 17.55 -3.46 11.32
CA LYS A 341 16.19 -3.28 11.87
C LYS A 341 15.17 -4.30 11.35
N CYS A 342 15.56 -5.20 10.45
CA CYS A 342 14.68 -6.27 10.01
C CYS A 342 14.52 -7.32 11.11
N ARG A 343 13.29 -7.57 11.52
CA ARG A 343 12.95 -8.61 12.51
C ARG A 343 13.30 -10.02 12.04
N TYR A 344 13.23 -10.25 10.72
CA TYR A 344 13.63 -11.51 10.09
C TYR A 344 14.78 -11.27 9.13
N SER A 345 15.65 -12.27 8.99
CA SER A 345 16.83 -12.21 8.10
C SER A 345 16.48 -12.00 6.62
N THR A 346 15.24 -12.28 6.22
CA THR A 346 14.74 -12.10 4.85
C THR A 346 14.31 -10.66 4.56
N CYS A 347 14.19 -9.80 5.58
CA CYS A 347 13.64 -8.44 5.47
C CYS A 347 12.25 -8.39 4.80
N THR A 348 11.46 -9.44 4.99
CA THR A 348 10.05 -9.51 4.60
C THR A 348 9.25 -9.85 5.85
N TYR A 349 8.12 -9.17 6.05
CA TYR A 349 7.27 -9.35 7.20
C TYR A 349 5.89 -9.86 6.78
N GLY A 350 5.66 -11.17 6.89
CA GLY A 350 4.44 -11.82 6.39
C GLY A 350 3.27 -11.86 7.38
N ARG A 351 3.32 -11.10 8.47
CA ARG A 351 2.24 -11.00 9.46
C ARG A 351 1.48 -9.69 9.29
N GLN A 352 0.40 -9.51 10.07
CA GLN A 352 -0.38 -8.28 10.04
C GLN A 352 0.49 -7.05 10.31
N ASN A 353 0.36 -6.04 9.47
CA ASN A 353 1.24 -4.88 9.47
C ASN A 353 0.57 -3.61 8.93
N PHE A 354 1.18 -2.47 9.24
CA PHE A 354 0.90 -1.18 8.62
C PHE A 354 2.20 -0.43 8.32
N GLY A 355 2.17 0.46 7.34
CA GLY A 355 3.28 1.31 6.96
C GLY A 355 3.27 2.62 7.73
N ALA A 356 4.45 3.12 8.08
CA ALA A 356 4.62 4.37 8.83
C ALA A 356 5.75 5.20 8.23
N ILE A 357 5.48 6.49 8.04
CA ILE A 357 6.47 7.51 7.67
C ILE A 357 6.45 8.58 8.76
N GLU A 358 7.61 8.81 9.37
CA GLU A 358 7.85 9.88 10.33
C GLU A 358 8.89 10.85 9.75
N ILE A 359 8.59 12.14 9.78
CA ILE A 359 9.48 13.20 9.28
C ILE A 359 9.81 14.13 10.43
N ASP A 360 11.09 14.19 10.77
CA ASP A 360 11.62 15.16 11.70
C ASP A 360 12.08 16.39 10.91
N TRP A 361 11.17 17.37 10.83
CA TRP A 361 11.40 18.63 10.13
C TRP A 361 12.36 19.58 10.86
N ASP A 362 12.58 19.37 12.16
CA ASP A 362 13.37 20.27 13.00
C ASP A 362 14.80 19.72 13.23
N ALA A 363 15.03 18.44 12.92
CA ALA A 363 16.38 17.89 12.82
C ALA A 363 17.23 18.60 11.76
N VAL A 364 18.53 18.74 12.06
CA VAL A 364 19.53 19.28 11.13
C VAL A 364 20.66 18.26 10.94
N PRO A 365 20.79 17.62 9.76
CA PRO A 365 19.87 17.67 8.61
C PRO A 365 18.51 16.98 8.89
N GLN A 366 17.46 17.35 8.15
CA GLN A 366 16.12 16.77 8.31
C GLN A 366 16.13 15.26 8.05
N ARG A 367 15.33 14.53 8.82
CA ARG A 367 15.32 13.05 8.80
C ARG A 367 13.96 12.52 8.42
N VAL A 368 13.96 11.45 7.63
CA VAL A 368 12.78 10.68 7.27
C VAL A 368 13.00 9.25 7.75
N LYS A 369 12.07 8.76 8.56
CA LYS A 369 12.05 7.40 9.09
C LYS A 369 10.89 6.66 8.46
N ILE A 370 11.19 5.54 7.83
CA ILE A 370 10.20 4.75 7.10
C ILE A 370 10.22 3.32 7.63
N GLU A 371 9.04 2.82 7.97
CA GLU A 371 8.90 1.54 8.66
C GLU A 371 7.67 0.77 8.19
N VAL A 372 7.78 -0.55 8.31
CA VAL A 372 6.64 -1.47 8.41
C VAL A 372 6.55 -1.88 9.87
N ARG A 373 5.37 -1.71 10.48
CA ARG A 373 5.09 -1.97 11.89
C ARG A 373 4.08 -3.09 12.05
N ASP A 374 4.13 -3.80 13.16
CA ASP A 374 3.21 -4.88 13.46
C ASP A 374 1.94 -4.44 14.22
N VAL A 375 1.12 -5.41 14.63
CA VAL A 375 -0.11 -5.22 15.41
C VAL A 375 0.08 -4.58 16.79
N HIS A 376 1.32 -4.49 17.29
CA HIS A 376 1.66 -3.84 18.56
C HIS A 376 2.29 -2.47 18.35
N GLY A 377 2.48 -2.04 17.08
CA GLY A 377 3.13 -0.77 16.73
C GLY A 377 4.66 -0.85 16.70
N ASP A 378 5.24 -2.03 16.92
CA ASP A 378 6.68 -2.26 16.92
C ASP A 378 7.21 -2.33 15.48
N PRO A 379 8.37 -1.71 15.19
CA PRO A 379 8.98 -1.80 13.88
C PRO A 379 9.39 -3.25 13.57
N ALA A 380 8.94 -3.75 12.43
CA ALA A 380 9.33 -5.05 11.89
C ALA A 380 10.40 -4.91 10.80
N ILE A 381 10.35 -3.82 10.04
CA ILE A 381 11.32 -3.44 9.00
C ILE A 381 11.45 -1.91 9.08
N GLY A 382 12.66 -1.38 8.95
CA GLY A 382 12.85 0.07 9.02
C GLY A 382 14.13 0.58 8.38
N VAL A 383 14.01 1.77 7.79
CA VAL A 383 15.11 2.53 7.19
C VAL A 383 15.03 3.98 7.70
N ASN A 384 16.18 4.55 8.05
CA ASN A 384 16.31 5.96 8.38
C ASN A 384 17.10 6.63 7.25
N LEU A 385 16.58 7.73 6.73
CA LEU A 385 17.17 8.48 5.61
C LEU A 385 17.32 9.94 6.01
N LEU A 386 18.30 10.62 5.44
CA LEU A 386 18.30 12.08 5.40
C LEU A 386 17.39 12.55 4.26
N LEU A 387 16.62 13.61 4.47
CA LEU A 387 15.78 14.18 3.40
C LEU A 387 16.61 14.58 2.18
N SER A 388 17.86 15.03 2.41
CA SER A 388 18.81 15.37 1.35
C SER A 388 19.22 14.20 0.46
N GLU A 389 19.09 12.95 0.92
CA GLU A 389 19.36 11.76 0.09
C GLU A 389 18.30 11.56 -0.99
N LEU A 390 17.12 12.13 -0.81
CA LEU A 390 16.01 12.09 -1.77
C LEU A 390 16.03 13.29 -2.73
N GLN A 391 17.14 14.02 -2.85
CA GLN A 391 17.25 15.25 -3.65
C GLN A 391 18.39 15.18 -4.66
N GLN A 392 18.11 15.45 -5.93
CA GLN A 392 19.10 15.38 -7.03
C GLN A 392 20.31 16.30 -6.79
N ARG A 393 20.10 17.49 -6.20
CA ARG A 393 21.15 18.51 -6.04
C ARG A 393 22.28 18.08 -5.10
N ASN A 394 22.04 17.12 -4.20
CA ASN A 394 23.02 16.66 -3.20
C ASN A 394 23.77 15.38 -3.61
N VAL A 395 23.31 14.68 -4.65
CA VAL A 395 23.92 13.42 -5.13
C VAL A 395 25.39 13.63 -5.56
N ASN A 396 25.71 14.75 -6.21
CA ASN A 396 27.08 15.05 -6.65
C ASN A 396 28.09 15.27 -5.50
N LYS A 397 27.60 15.57 -4.27
CA LYS A 397 28.45 15.68 -3.07
C LYS A 397 28.64 14.33 -2.37
N ILE A 398 27.64 13.46 -2.38
CA ILE A 398 27.64 12.18 -1.68
C ILE A 398 28.38 11.11 -2.52
N TYR A 399 28.14 11.06 -3.83
CA TYR A 399 28.69 10.03 -4.73
C TYR A 399 30.03 10.38 -5.38
N ARG A 400 30.66 11.51 -4.99
CA ARG A 400 32.06 11.80 -5.36
C ARG A 400 33.07 10.92 -4.60
N ARG A 401 32.61 10.06 -3.69
CA ARG A 401 33.49 9.32 -2.77
C ARG A 401 33.62 7.83 -3.03
N GLU A 402 32.72 7.21 -3.81
CA GLU A 402 32.85 5.78 -4.13
C GLU A 402 32.30 5.50 -5.53
N GLU A 403 33.17 5.02 -6.43
CA GLU A 403 32.78 4.14 -7.55
C GLU A 403 32.28 2.80 -6.98
N ALA A 404 31.26 2.85 -6.13
CA ALA A 404 30.65 1.69 -5.52
C ALA A 404 29.62 1.11 -6.50
N TYR A 405 29.77 -0.18 -6.77
CA TYR A 405 28.78 -1.05 -7.38
C TYR A 405 27.37 -0.65 -6.88
N ARG A 406 26.49 -0.17 -7.76
CA ARG A 406 25.13 0.23 -7.37
C ARG A 406 24.32 -1.01 -6.98
N GLN A 407 24.38 -1.36 -5.69
CA GLN A 407 23.53 -2.36 -5.07
C GLN A 407 22.07 -1.90 -5.31
N HIS A 408 21.20 -2.78 -5.81
CA HIS A 408 19.81 -2.48 -6.23
C HIS A 408 19.58 -1.90 -7.64
N CYS A 409 20.38 -2.31 -8.62
CA CYS A 409 20.12 -1.99 -10.04
C CYS A 409 19.76 -3.19 -10.91
N THR A 410 20.00 -4.41 -10.44
CA THR A 410 19.70 -5.64 -11.19
C THR A 410 18.23 -5.99 -10.99
N LEU A 411 17.49 -6.30 -12.06
CA LEU A 411 16.15 -6.85 -11.92
C LEU A 411 16.20 -8.35 -11.71
N GLU A 412 15.22 -8.90 -11.01
CA GLU A 412 15.10 -10.34 -10.77
C GLU A 412 15.00 -11.15 -12.07
N ILE A 413 14.53 -10.55 -13.17
CA ILE A 413 14.47 -11.18 -14.49
C ILE A 413 15.85 -11.44 -15.10
N ASP A 414 16.86 -10.66 -14.69
CA ASP A 414 18.24 -10.72 -15.21
C ASP A 414 19.11 -11.73 -14.45
N LEU A 415 18.58 -12.34 -13.39
CA LEU A 415 19.28 -13.34 -12.60
C LEU A 415 19.54 -14.62 -13.43
N PRO A 416 20.66 -15.33 -13.18
CA PRO A 416 20.88 -16.64 -13.78
C PRO A 416 19.71 -17.57 -13.47
N TRP A 417 19.31 -18.38 -14.46
CA TRP A 417 18.08 -19.19 -14.39
C TRP A 417 18.03 -20.10 -13.15
N VAL A 418 19.16 -20.63 -12.67
CA VAL A 418 19.24 -21.46 -11.45
C VAL A 418 18.84 -20.69 -10.19
N HIS A 419 19.19 -19.41 -10.10
CA HIS A 419 18.81 -18.56 -8.96
C HIS A 419 17.35 -18.13 -9.10
N ARG A 420 16.97 -17.72 -10.31
CA ARG A 420 15.61 -17.28 -10.63
C ARG A 420 14.57 -18.37 -10.36
N TYR A 421 14.84 -19.61 -10.75
CA TYR A 421 13.92 -20.73 -10.60
C TYR A 421 14.24 -21.61 -9.38
N CYS A 422 15.08 -21.17 -8.44
CA CYS A 422 15.50 -21.96 -7.28
C CYS A 422 14.31 -22.54 -6.50
N LEU A 423 13.32 -21.70 -6.17
CA LEU A 423 12.11 -22.13 -5.48
C LEU A 423 11.35 -23.21 -6.27
N ALA A 424 11.15 -23.00 -7.58
CA ALA A 424 10.44 -23.93 -8.44
C ALA A 424 11.17 -25.28 -8.60
N LEU A 425 12.49 -25.25 -8.75
CA LEU A 425 13.34 -26.44 -8.86
C LEU A 425 13.30 -27.26 -7.57
N LEU A 426 13.41 -26.61 -6.41
CA LEU A 426 13.34 -27.27 -5.10
C LEU A 426 11.94 -27.84 -4.84
N PHE A 427 10.90 -27.09 -5.17
CA PHE A 427 9.51 -27.55 -5.04
C PHE A 427 9.24 -28.78 -5.94
N GLY A 428 9.64 -28.72 -7.21
CA GLY A 428 9.51 -29.83 -8.15
C GLY A 428 10.30 -31.06 -7.70
N GLY A 429 11.54 -30.86 -7.21
CA GLY A 429 12.37 -31.91 -6.65
C GLY A 429 11.74 -32.58 -5.42
N ALA A 430 11.17 -31.79 -4.51
CA ALA A 430 10.47 -32.31 -3.32
C ALA A 430 9.23 -33.13 -3.70
N ILE A 431 8.45 -32.69 -4.69
CA ILE A 431 7.31 -33.47 -5.22
C ILE A 431 7.80 -34.79 -5.82
N ALA A 432 8.82 -34.76 -6.67
CA ALA A 432 9.36 -35.96 -7.30
C ALA A 432 9.87 -36.97 -6.27
N ALA A 433 10.61 -36.50 -5.26
CA ALA A 433 11.09 -37.33 -4.15
C ALA A 433 9.92 -37.96 -3.36
N THR A 434 8.87 -37.20 -3.10
CA THR A 434 7.67 -37.68 -2.39
C THR A 434 6.95 -38.75 -3.20
N VAL A 435 6.79 -38.57 -4.52
CA VAL A 435 6.17 -39.56 -5.41
C VAL A 435 6.99 -40.86 -5.45
N VAL A 436 8.32 -40.77 -5.54
CA VAL A 436 9.21 -41.94 -5.49
C VAL A 436 9.09 -42.66 -4.15
N ALA A 437 9.11 -41.92 -3.03
CA ALA A 437 8.96 -42.50 -1.70
C ALA A 437 7.62 -43.22 -1.51
N LEU A 438 6.51 -42.61 -1.98
CA LEU A 438 5.19 -43.25 -1.98
C LEU A 438 5.16 -44.51 -2.85
N GLY A 439 5.78 -44.48 -4.03
CA GLY A 439 5.90 -45.65 -4.90
C GLY A 439 6.68 -46.80 -4.24
N ILE A 440 7.78 -46.49 -3.56
CA ILE A 440 8.56 -47.46 -2.77
C ILE A 440 7.72 -48.02 -1.61
N LEU A 441 7.00 -47.16 -0.89
CA LEU A 441 6.13 -47.56 0.22
C LEU A 441 5.02 -48.51 -0.26
N ILE A 442 4.31 -48.17 -1.35
CA ILE A 442 3.26 -49.00 -1.94
C ILE A 442 3.84 -50.34 -2.41
N LYS A 443 5.00 -50.34 -3.08
CA LYS A 443 5.69 -51.58 -3.50
C LYS A 443 6.06 -52.45 -2.29
N THR A 444 6.48 -51.84 -1.19
CA THR A 444 6.86 -52.53 0.04
C THR A 444 5.63 -53.14 0.72
N ILE A 445 4.55 -52.37 0.88
CA ILE A 445 3.28 -52.83 1.46
C ILE A 445 2.68 -53.97 0.61
N THR A 446 2.65 -53.83 -0.72
CA THR A 446 2.11 -54.87 -1.62
C THR A 446 2.97 -56.13 -1.62
N SER A 447 4.29 -56.01 -1.57
CA SER A 447 5.21 -57.15 -1.43
C SER A 447 5.01 -57.89 -0.10
N PHE A 448 4.89 -57.15 1.01
CA PHE A 448 4.65 -57.72 2.33
C PHE A 448 3.28 -58.41 2.39
N SER A 449 2.24 -57.76 1.85
CA SER A 449 0.89 -58.34 1.75
C SER A 449 0.87 -59.63 0.94
N LYS A 450 1.57 -59.68 -0.20
CA LYS A 450 1.72 -60.92 -1.01
C LYS A 450 2.42 -62.02 -0.23
N ARG A 451 3.47 -61.70 0.54
CA ARG A 451 4.16 -62.67 1.41
C ARG A 451 3.26 -63.19 2.52
N PHE A 452 2.45 -62.32 3.13
CA PHE A 452 1.50 -62.69 4.20
C PHE A 452 0.39 -63.60 3.65
N ILE A 453 -0.24 -63.24 2.52
CA ILE A 453 -1.27 -64.07 1.87
C ILE A 453 -0.72 -65.43 1.45
N ARG A 454 0.53 -65.50 0.98
CA ARG A 454 1.17 -66.77 0.62
C ARG A 454 1.45 -67.67 1.84
N LYS A 455 1.60 -67.08 3.03
CA LYS A 455 1.80 -67.80 4.30
C LYS A 455 0.49 -68.36 4.89
N TYR A 456 -0.67 -67.78 4.56
CA TYR A 456 -1.99 -68.25 4.98
C TYR A 456 -2.65 -69.26 4.02
N LYS A 457 -2.04 -69.52 2.85
CA LYS A 457 -2.50 -70.54 1.88
C LYS A 457 -1.85 -71.91 2.06
N VAL A 458 -1.14 -72.11 3.17
CA VAL A 458 -0.51 -73.37 3.55
C VAL A 458 -1.01 -73.70 4.96
N ASP A 459 -2.26 -74.14 5.04
CA ASP A 459 -2.86 -74.95 6.10
C ASP A 459 -4.09 -75.66 5.51
#